data_AF-A0A1G1N5G7-F1
#
_entry.id   AF-A0A1G1N5G7-F1
#
_cell.length_a   1.000
_cell.length_b   1.000
_cell.length_c   1.000
_cell.angle_alpha   90.00
_cell.angle_beta   90.00
_cell.angle_gamma   90.00
#
_symmetry.space_group_name_H-M   'P 1'
#
loop_
_entity.id
_entity.type
_entity.pdbx_description
1 polymer ?
#
loop_
_entity_poly.entity_id
_entity_poly.type
_entity_poly.pdbx_seq_one_letter_code
_entity_poly.pdbx_strand_id
1 'polypeptide(L)'
;MKKIIVWSGIVLLMFLLVDIGRAGLIDYERLNNKRRGDKGAAAPRLGVTKPVAPVGPVWAIQTPKAMAVIEKRYDTNRDGLLQTSEIKIFLRYVITIVEEKGGYTVDSDILKSYDKNRDGVINRYELAEVKADAVS
;
A
#
# COMPACT_ATOMS: atom_id res chain seq x y z
N MET A 1 9.64 -2.56 -55.51
CA MET A 1 10.46 -3.21 -54.46
C MET A 1 10.75 -2.29 -53.27
N LYS A 2 11.13 -1.01 -53.45
CA LYS A 2 11.43 -0.08 -52.33
C LYS A 2 10.27 0.19 -51.33
N LYS A 3 9.01 0.18 -51.79
CA LYS A 3 7.83 0.42 -50.92
C LYS A 3 7.56 -0.72 -49.91
N ILE A 4 7.88 -1.96 -50.27
CA ILE A 4 7.68 -3.13 -49.38
C ILE A 4 8.66 -3.08 -48.22
N ILE A 5 9.90 -2.62 -48.46
CA ILE A 5 10.96 -2.47 -47.45
C ILE A 5 10.57 -1.45 -46.37
N VAL A 6 9.93 -0.34 -46.76
CA VAL A 6 9.47 0.69 -45.83
C VAL A 6 8.33 0.16 -44.94
N TRP A 7 7.38 -0.59 -45.52
CA TRP A 7 6.28 -1.19 -44.76
C TRP A 7 6.76 -2.29 -43.80
N SER A 8 7.72 -3.12 -44.20
CA SER A 8 8.33 -4.10 -43.30
C SER A 8 9.10 -3.44 -42.16
N GLY A 9 9.75 -2.30 -42.38
CA GLY A 9 10.44 -1.56 -41.31
C GLY A 9 9.47 -1.01 -40.26
N ILE A 10 8.29 -0.54 -40.68
CA ILE A 10 7.26 -0.01 -39.77
C ILE A 10 6.61 -1.14 -38.96
N VAL A 11 6.35 -2.30 -39.58
CA VAL A 11 5.80 -3.47 -38.87
C VAL A 11 6.83 -4.04 -37.88
N LEU A 12 8.11 -4.07 -38.24
CA LEU A 12 9.19 -4.48 -37.33
C LEU A 12 9.34 -3.50 -36.15
N LEU A 13 9.19 -2.19 -36.40
CA LEU A 13 9.21 -1.16 -35.36
C LEU A 13 8.02 -1.26 -34.41
N MET A 14 6.83 -1.61 -34.91
CA MET A 14 5.66 -1.87 -34.04
C MET A 14 5.85 -3.12 -33.18
N PHE A 15 6.47 -4.18 -33.70
CA PHE A 15 6.77 -5.38 -32.90
C PHE A 15 7.85 -5.14 -31.83
N LEU A 16 8.80 -4.22 -32.07
CA LEU A 16 9.82 -3.84 -31.09
C LEU A 16 9.29 -2.99 -29.91
N LEU A 17 8.07 -2.46 -30.00
CA LEU A 17 7.44 -1.65 -28.94
C LEU A 17 6.56 -2.46 -27.97
N VAL A 18 6.43 -3.79 -28.16
CA VAL A 18 5.48 -4.62 -27.39
C VAL A 18 6.02 -5.12 -26.04
N ASP A 19 7.33 -5.05 -25.76
CA ASP A 19 7.89 -5.61 -24.52
C ASP A 19 8.52 -4.57 -23.58
N ILE A 20 7.70 -3.70 -23.01
CA ILE A 20 8.04 -2.97 -21.77
C ILE A 20 6.90 -3.15 -20.77
N GLY A 21 6.78 -4.35 -20.20
CA GLY A 21 5.66 -4.63 -19.30
C GLY A 21 5.77 -5.90 -18.46
N ARG A 22 6.98 -6.42 -18.20
CA ARG A 22 7.16 -7.51 -17.23
C ARG A 22 8.35 -7.23 -16.30
N ALA A 23 8.30 -6.06 -15.64
CA ALA A 23 9.16 -5.81 -14.49
C ALA A 23 8.60 -6.61 -13.29
N GLY A 24 9.49 -7.37 -12.66
CA GLY A 24 9.21 -8.47 -11.75
C GLY A 24 8.14 -8.21 -10.69
N LEU A 25 7.23 -9.17 -10.56
CA LEU A 25 6.66 -9.48 -9.25
C LEU A 25 7.84 -9.73 -8.30
N ILE A 26 8.02 -8.82 -7.34
CA ILE A 26 8.85 -9.08 -6.18
C ILE A 26 8.16 -10.22 -5.43
N ASP A 27 8.79 -11.40 -5.38
CA ASP A 27 8.35 -12.50 -4.54
C ASP A 27 8.50 -12.10 -3.07
N TYR A 28 7.45 -11.49 -2.51
CA TYR A 28 7.37 -11.12 -1.10
C TYR A 28 7.42 -12.34 -0.15
N GLU A 29 7.29 -13.57 -0.66
CA GLU A 29 7.42 -14.80 0.12
C GLU A 29 8.85 -15.10 0.61
N ARG A 30 9.88 -14.58 -0.08
CA ARG A 30 11.28 -14.86 0.30
C ARG A 30 11.72 -14.15 1.58
N LEU A 31 11.07 -13.06 1.95
CA LEU A 31 11.41 -12.28 3.15
C LEU A 31 10.85 -12.92 4.44
N ASN A 32 9.78 -13.72 4.34
CA ASN A 32 9.13 -14.33 5.51
C ASN A 32 9.87 -15.60 6.00
N ASN A 33 10.43 -16.39 5.09
CA ASN A 33 11.09 -17.65 5.47
C ASN A 33 12.46 -17.48 6.14
N LYS A 34 13.15 -16.34 5.96
CA LYS A 34 14.47 -16.11 6.58
C LYS A 34 14.39 -15.89 8.11
N ARG A 35 13.22 -15.52 8.65
CA ARG A 35 12.97 -15.44 10.11
C ARG A 35 12.54 -16.77 10.74
N ARG A 36 12.18 -17.77 9.93
CA ARG A 36 11.77 -19.10 10.40
C ARG A 36 12.93 -20.10 10.52
N GLY A 37 14.06 -19.86 9.85
CA GLY A 37 15.23 -20.77 9.86
C GLY A 37 16.07 -20.74 11.14
N ASP A 38 16.09 -19.62 11.87
CA ASP A 38 17.02 -19.43 13.01
C ASP A 38 16.43 -19.85 14.38
N LYS A 39 15.25 -20.48 14.41
CA LYS A 39 14.61 -20.93 15.66
C LYS A 39 14.43 -22.45 15.71
N GLY A 40 15.48 -23.17 15.32
CA GLY A 40 15.60 -24.62 15.48
C GLY A 40 16.25 -25.01 16.80
N ALA A 41 15.64 -24.68 17.94
CA ALA A 41 15.96 -25.33 19.22
C ALA A 41 14.70 -25.44 20.09
N ALA A 42 14.22 -26.68 20.22
CA ALA A 42 13.34 -27.25 21.24
C ALA A 42 11.88 -26.71 21.40
N ALA A 43 10.93 -27.64 21.29
CA ALA A 43 9.49 -27.50 21.53
C ALA A 43 9.16 -27.38 23.05
N PRO A 44 7.92 -27.01 23.45
CA PRO A 44 6.74 -27.86 23.28
C PRO A 44 5.54 -27.18 22.62
N ARG A 45 4.76 -27.98 21.89
CA ARG A 45 3.51 -27.61 21.23
C ARG A 45 2.42 -27.34 22.28
N LEU A 46 1.90 -26.12 22.33
CA LEU A 46 0.64 -25.79 23.00
C LEU A 46 -0.14 -24.83 22.11
N GLY A 47 -1.24 -25.35 21.56
CA GLY A 47 -2.32 -24.58 20.95
C GLY A 47 -1.98 -23.90 19.63
N VAL A 48 -2.74 -24.21 18.59
CA VAL A 48 -2.85 -23.34 17.42
C VAL A 48 -3.50 -22.04 17.87
N THR A 49 -2.72 -21.07 18.35
CA THR A 49 -3.19 -19.70 18.47
C THR A 49 -3.32 -19.19 17.05
N LYS A 50 -4.56 -18.99 16.58
CA LYS A 50 -4.85 -18.13 15.42
C LYS A 50 -3.93 -16.91 15.51
N PRO A 51 -3.31 -16.43 14.41
CA PRO A 51 -2.52 -15.21 14.48
C PRO A 51 -3.41 -14.16 15.12
N VAL A 52 -3.01 -13.71 16.32
CA VAL A 52 -3.68 -12.61 17.00
C VAL A 52 -3.57 -11.48 16.01
N ALA A 53 -4.71 -11.08 15.43
CA ALA A 53 -4.74 -9.94 14.54
C ALA A 53 -4.01 -8.80 15.27
N PRO A 54 -3.10 -8.08 14.61
CA PRO A 54 -2.43 -6.96 15.24
C PRO A 54 -3.46 -6.08 15.94
N VAL A 55 -3.21 -5.71 17.20
CA VAL A 55 -4.15 -4.99 18.09
C VAL A 55 -4.28 -3.51 17.67
N GLY A 56 -4.12 -3.22 16.39
CA GLY A 56 -4.14 -1.88 15.84
C GLY A 56 -3.86 -1.88 14.34
N PRO A 57 -3.97 -0.70 13.71
CA PRO A 57 -3.80 -0.59 12.27
C PRO A 57 -2.36 -0.91 11.86
N VAL A 58 -2.20 -1.45 10.64
CA VAL A 58 -0.89 -1.93 10.13
C VAL A 58 0.17 -0.84 10.14
N TRP A 59 -0.21 0.41 9.88
CA TRP A 59 0.66 1.58 9.88
C TRP A 59 1.14 1.98 11.29
N ALA A 60 0.50 1.50 12.37
CA ALA A 60 0.98 1.73 13.73
C ALA A 60 2.14 0.80 14.10
N ILE A 61 2.28 -0.32 13.39
CA ILE A 61 3.34 -1.32 13.62
C ILE A 61 4.54 -1.04 12.70
N GLN A 62 4.28 -0.49 11.51
CA GLN A 62 5.28 -0.20 10.49
C GLN A 62 5.16 1.25 10.08
N THR A 63 6.26 2.00 10.08
CA THR A 63 6.31 3.34 9.50
C THR A 63 6.21 3.26 7.98
N PRO A 64 5.06 3.60 7.38
CA PRO A 64 4.88 3.56 5.94
C PRO A 64 5.68 4.68 5.28
N LYS A 65 6.11 4.43 4.05
CA LYS A 65 6.82 5.45 3.25
C LYS A 65 5.81 6.45 2.69
N ALA A 66 6.14 7.74 2.72
CA ALA A 66 5.35 8.77 2.07
C ALA A 66 5.48 8.64 0.54
N MET A 67 4.53 7.97 -0.10
CA MET A 67 4.55 7.73 -1.54
C MET A 67 3.67 8.74 -2.28
N ALA A 68 2.47 9.01 -1.75
CA ALA A 68 1.51 9.89 -2.39
C ALA A 68 1.90 11.38 -2.22
N VAL A 69 1.44 12.22 -3.15
CA VAL A 69 1.71 13.67 -3.11
C VAL A 69 1.10 14.31 -1.86
N ILE A 70 -0.08 13.85 -1.46
CA ILE A 70 -0.77 14.33 -0.26
C ILE A 70 -0.03 13.92 1.01
N GLU A 71 0.47 12.69 1.09
CA GLU A 71 1.25 12.18 2.23
C GLU A 71 2.52 12.98 2.47
N LYS A 72 3.23 13.35 1.39
CA LYS A 72 4.44 14.19 1.47
C LYS A 72 4.18 15.57 2.06
N ARG A 73 2.93 16.04 2.12
CA ARG A 73 2.59 17.29 2.82
C ARG A 73 2.52 17.12 4.34
N TYR A 74 2.30 15.90 4.81
CA TYR A 74 2.22 15.57 6.24
C TYR A 74 3.55 15.08 6.81
N ASP A 75 4.45 14.58 5.96
CA ASP A 75 5.87 14.35 6.26
C ASP A 75 6.56 15.70 6.58
N THR A 76 6.49 16.09 7.85
CA THR A 76 6.91 17.40 8.34
C THR A 76 8.42 17.44 8.52
N ASN A 77 9.00 16.32 8.93
CA ASN A 77 10.44 16.18 9.14
C ASN A 77 11.20 15.86 7.84
N ARG A 78 10.50 15.55 6.74
CA ARG A 78 11.03 15.23 5.41
C ARG A 78 11.98 14.04 5.40
N ASP A 79 11.74 13.07 6.27
CA ASP A 79 12.52 11.83 6.31
C ASP A 79 12.03 10.80 5.29
N GLY A 80 10.91 11.08 4.61
CA GLY A 80 10.29 10.22 3.61
C GLY A 80 9.48 9.08 4.21
N LEU A 81 9.35 9.02 5.54
CA LEU A 81 8.51 8.11 6.30
C LEU A 81 7.40 8.92 6.96
N LEU A 82 6.25 8.28 7.19
CA LEU A 82 5.19 8.90 7.97
C LEU A 82 5.22 8.34 9.39
N GLN A 83 5.48 9.22 10.34
CA GLN A 83 5.44 8.90 11.76
C GLN A 83 3.99 8.79 12.25
N THR A 84 3.77 8.10 13.37
CA THR A 84 2.44 7.91 13.97
C THR A 84 1.67 9.23 14.12
N SER A 85 2.33 10.30 14.56
CA SER A 85 1.71 11.63 14.70
C SER A 85 1.29 12.23 13.36
N GLU A 86 2.11 12.10 12.32
CA GLU A 86 1.85 12.63 10.99
C GLU A 86 0.71 11.86 10.32
N ILE A 87 0.67 10.54 10.50
CA ILE A 87 -0.42 9.69 10.02
C ILE A 87 -1.74 10.09 10.69
N LYS A 88 -1.77 10.30 12.00
CA LYS A 88 -3.00 10.74 12.68
C LYS A 88 -3.52 12.07 12.14
N ILE A 89 -2.63 13.01 11.81
CA ILE A 89 -3.00 14.28 11.19
C ILE A 89 -3.56 14.04 9.77
N PHE A 90 -2.91 13.18 8.98
CA PHE A 90 -3.38 12.79 7.66
C PHE A 90 -4.76 12.11 7.72
N LEU A 91 -4.98 11.17 8.64
CA LEU A 91 -6.28 10.50 8.82
C LEU A 91 -7.37 11.51 9.21
N ARG A 92 -7.07 12.51 10.05
CA ARG A 92 -8.01 13.60 10.37
C ARG A 92 -8.40 14.40 9.13
N TYR A 93 -7.44 14.71 8.26
CA TYR A 93 -7.73 15.37 7.00
C TYR A 93 -8.65 14.52 6.10
N VAL A 94 -8.36 13.23 5.97
CA VAL A 94 -9.23 12.30 5.21
C VAL A 94 -10.64 12.30 5.81
N ILE A 95 -10.76 12.27 7.14
CA ILE A 95 -12.06 12.35 7.82
C ILE A 95 -12.84 13.60 7.41
N THR A 96 -12.21 14.77 7.48
CA THR A 96 -12.84 16.03 7.07
C THR A 96 -13.29 16.00 5.61
N ILE A 97 -12.46 15.50 4.69
CA ILE A 97 -12.82 15.43 3.28
C ILE A 97 -14.00 14.47 3.03
N VAL A 98 -14.03 13.31 3.68
CA VAL A 98 -15.15 12.37 3.53
C VAL A 98 -16.44 12.94 4.11
N GLU A 99 -16.37 13.68 5.22
CA GLU A 99 -17.54 14.35 5.81
C GLU A 99 -18.10 15.46 4.92
N GLU A 100 -17.23 16.26 4.32
CA GLU A 100 -17.59 17.37 3.44
C GLU A 100 -18.02 16.92 2.04
N LYS A 101 -17.26 16.01 1.42
CA LYS A 101 -17.41 15.62 0.00
C LYS A 101 -18.04 14.25 -0.20
N GLY A 102 -18.19 13.46 0.86
CA GLY A 102 -18.80 12.13 0.81
C GLY A 102 -17.84 10.98 0.52
N GLY A 103 -16.58 11.25 0.15
CA GLY A 103 -15.58 10.21 -0.08
C GLY A 103 -14.16 10.75 -0.30
N TYR A 104 -13.17 9.87 -0.15
CA TYR A 104 -11.76 10.16 -0.37
C TYR A 104 -11.06 9.00 -1.09
N THR A 105 -10.30 9.28 -2.15
CA THR A 105 -9.63 8.25 -2.95
C THR A 105 -8.50 7.56 -2.18
N VAL A 106 -8.47 6.23 -2.23
CA VAL A 106 -7.44 5.40 -1.59
C VAL A 106 -6.16 5.44 -2.43
N ASP A 107 -5.35 6.47 -2.22
CA ASP A 107 -4.10 6.69 -2.93
C ASP A 107 -2.85 6.22 -2.15
N SER A 108 -3.05 5.65 -0.96
CA SER A 108 -1.96 5.20 -0.09
C SER A 108 -2.15 3.82 0.52
N ASP A 109 -1.02 3.21 0.89
CA ASP A 109 -1.00 1.93 1.60
C ASP A 109 -1.63 2.02 3.00
N ILE A 110 -1.60 3.21 3.62
CA ILE A 110 -2.30 3.49 4.87
C ILE A 110 -3.80 3.30 4.68
N LEU A 111 -4.35 3.94 3.64
CA LEU A 111 -5.79 3.94 3.36
C LEU A 111 -6.30 2.60 2.83
N LYS A 112 -5.47 1.82 2.12
CA LYS A 112 -5.82 0.47 1.66
C LYS A 112 -6.28 -0.47 2.78
N SER A 113 -5.82 -0.24 4.01
CA SER A 113 -6.23 -1.05 5.15
C SER A 113 -7.66 -0.74 5.62
N TYR A 114 -8.17 0.45 5.33
CA TYR A 114 -9.51 0.92 5.71
C TYR A 114 -10.56 0.68 4.62
N ASP A 115 -10.13 0.57 3.35
CA ASP A 115 -10.97 0.23 2.20
C ASP A 115 -11.33 -1.27 2.22
N LYS A 116 -12.44 -1.58 2.91
CA LYS A 116 -12.88 -2.96 3.13
C LYS A 116 -13.57 -3.54 1.91
N ASN A 117 -14.35 -2.72 1.22
CA ASN A 117 -15.06 -3.14 0.02
C ASN A 117 -14.16 -3.12 -1.23
N ARG A 118 -12.94 -2.55 -1.12
CA ARG A 118 -11.92 -2.45 -2.18
C ARG A 118 -12.44 -1.67 -3.40
N ASP A 119 -13.27 -0.68 -3.15
CA ASP A 119 -13.80 0.20 -4.21
C ASP A 119 -12.83 1.34 -4.56
N GLY A 120 -11.73 1.48 -3.81
CA GLY A 120 -10.72 2.51 -4.00
C GLY A 120 -11.12 3.87 -3.44
N VAL A 121 -12.20 3.96 -2.66
CA VAL A 121 -12.73 5.20 -2.07
C VAL A 121 -13.21 4.98 -0.64
N ILE A 122 -12.53 5.63 0.31
CA ILE A 122 -13.02 5.70 1.69
C ILE A 122 -14.32 6.50 1.72
N ASN A 123 -15.39 5.83 2.10
CA ASN A 123 -16.72 6.42 2.23
C ASN A 123 -17.13 6.57 3.72
N ARG A 124 -18.36 7.06 3.96
CA ARG A 124 -18.87 7.29 5.33
C ARG A 124 -18.99 6.01 6.17
N TYR A 125 -19.16 4.84 5.56
CA TYR A 125 -19.29 3.56 6.27
C TYR A 125 -17.94 3.05 6.80
N GLU A 126 -16.86 3.33 6.08
CA GLU A 126 -15.50 2.94 6.46
C GLU A 126 -14.83 3.98 7.37
N LEU A 127 -15.36 5.20 7.36
CA LEU A 127 -14.88 6.33 8.16
C LEU A 127 -14.84 6.07 9.67
N ALA A 128 -15.70 5.19 10.19
CA ALA A 128 -15.77 4.91 11.62
C ALA A 128 -14.44 4.32 12.16
N GLU A 129 -13.78 3.46 11.38
CA GLU A 129 -12.51 2.86 11.77
C GLU A 129 -11.35 3.84 11.61
N VAL A 130 -11.37 4.65 10.54
CA VAL A 130 -10.44 5.76 10.36
C VAL A 130 -10.51 6.73 11.56
N LYS A 131 -11.71 7.05 12.04
CA LYS A 131 -11.94 7.90 13.21
C LYS A 131 -11.41 7.29 14.50
N ALA A 132 -11.63 5.99 14.71
CA ALA A 132 -11.15 5.30 15.90
C ALA A 132 -9.62 5.40 16.00
N ASP A 133 -8.92 5.13 14.90
CA ASP A 133 -7.46 5.11 14.87
C ASP A 133 -6.82 6.52 14.81
N ALA A 134 -7.54 7.52 14.30
CA ALA A 134 -7.08 8.91 14.31
C ALA A 134 -7.07 9.54 15.72
N VAL A 135 -7.77 8.93 16.68
CA VAL A 135 -7.95 9.43 18.06
C VAL A 135 -7.28 8.53 19.10
N SER A 136 -7.12 7.22 18.84
CA SER A 136 -6.29 6.31 19.65
C SER A 136 -4.85 6.81 19.75
#